data_AF-A0A1S6GLK3-F1
#
_entry.id   AF-A0A1S6GLK3-F1
#
_cell.length_a   1.000
_cell.length_b   1.000
_cell.length_c   1.000
_cell.angle_alpha   90.00
_cell.angle_beta   90.00
_cell.angle_gamma   90.00
#
_symmetry.space_group_name_H-M   'P 1'
#
loop_
_entity.id
_entity.type
_entity.pdbx_description
1 polymer ?
#
loop_
_entity_poly.entity_id
_entity_poly.type
_entity_poly.pdbx_seq_one_letter_code
_entity_poly.pdbx_strand_id
1 'polypeptide(L)'
;FPIYTWQEKGHTKEVEVEDDPAEAKKESDDDTQAEKKKKTKTVIEKYWDWEQANETQPIWLRSPKEVTTAEYNEFFRKTFNEYLDPLASSHFTTEGEVEFRSILFVPAFKKEELMDTKTKNIRLYVKRVFISDDFDGELFPRYLSFIKGVVDSNDLPLNVSREILQESRIVRIIRKRLVRKAFDMILGISLSENKDDYDRFWENFGKFLKLGCLDDKANHKRIAPLLRFFSNQSENELISLDEYVENMKPEQKDIYYIAADSVTTAKNAPFLERVTEKEYEVLFLVDPMDEVAIQNLKSYKEKNFVDISKEDLDLGDRNEEKEKDIKQEFSQTCDWIKKRLGDKVARVDISHRLSSSPCVLVSGKFGWSANMERLMRAQTMGDPGSLEFMRSRRVFEINPQHPIIKSLHVACEANPEDPEALGAVDLLFETALISSGFTSDNPRELSSKIYNLMGNAFAGKWTAGATVVEPSQPSTPLETQHSETSEAEVVEPAEIGQQK
;
A
#
# COMPACT_ATOMS: atom_id res chain seq x y z
N PHE A 1 40.01 20.55 16.22
CA PHE A 1 41.26 20.82 15.49
C PHE A 1 40.88 21.50 14.20
N PRO A 2 41.34 22.73 13.94
CA PRO A 2 41.14 23.38 12.65
C PRO A 2 41.86 22.58 11.55
N ILE A 3 41.18 22.35 10.43
CA ILE A 3 41.70 21.69 9.22
C ILE A 3 41.87 22.81 8.21
N TYR A 4 43.09 23.00 7.72
CA TYR A 4 43.39 23.97 6.68
C TYR A 4 43.60 23.26 5.36
N THR A 5 43.02 23.79 4.29
CA THR A 5 43.25 23.34 2.91
C THR A 5 43.97 24.44 2.13
N TRP A 6 44.96 24.06 1.34
CA TRP A 6 45.72 24.98 0.48
C TRP A 6 44.91 25.26 -0.78
N GLN A 7 44.36 26.48 -0.91
CA GLN A 7 43.47 26.84 -2.01
C GLN A 7 44.01 28.04 -2.80
N GLU A 8 43.76 28.06 -4.11
CA GLU A 8 44.06 29.18 -4.99
C GLU A 8 42.99 30.27 -4.81
N LYS A 9 43.39 31.46 -4.36
CA LYS A 9 42.55 32.64 -4.21
C LYS A 9 42.92 33.68 -5.26
N GLY A 10 41.95 34.51 -5.64
CA GLY A 10 42.17 35.64 -6.54
C GLY A 10 41.78 36.94 -5.86
N HIS A 11 42.61 37.98 -5.97
CA HIS A 11 42.17 39.34 -5.69
C HIS A 11 42.30 40.21 -6.93
N THR A 12 41.36 41.12 -7.07
CA THR A 12 41.26 42.02 -8.22
C THR A 12 42.20 43.20 -8.00
N LYS A 13 43.11 43.42 -8.95
CA LYS A 13 44.04 44.54 -8.95
C LYS A 13 43.91 45.31 -10.27
N GLU A 14 43.71 46.61 -10.19
CA GLU A 14 43.70 47.47 -11.37
C GLU A 14 45.15 47.79 -11.75
N VAL A 15 45.51 47.48 -12.98
CA VAL A 15 46.85 47.78 -13.53
C VAL A 15 46.68 48.72 -14.71
N GLU A 16 47.43 49.82 -14.71
CA GLU A 16 47.44 50.77 -15.85
C GLU A 16 48.10 50.11 -17.06
N VAL A 17 47.45 50.17 -18.23
CA VAL A 17 48.03 49.69 -19.49
C VAL A 17 48.55 50.90 -20.26
N GLU A 18 49.83 50.90 -20.63
CA GLU A 18 50.37 51.90 -21.54
C GLU A 18 49.81 51.66 -22.95
N ASP A 19 49.25 52.72 -23.57
CA ASP A 19 48.72 52.64 -24.94
C ASP A 19 49.84 52.33 -25.95
N ASP A 20 49.55 51.40 -26.87
CA ASP A 20 50.45 50.90 -27.92
C ASP A 20 50.96 52.05 -28.83
N PRO A 21 52.27 52.17 -29.16
CA PRO A 21 52.81 53.32 -29.91
C PRO A 21 52.37 53.41 -31.39
N ALA A 22 51.55 52.48 -31.88
CA ALA A 22 51.28 52.30 -33.32
C ALA A 22 50.14 53.17 -33.89
N GLU A 23 49.32 53.82 -33.07
CA GLU A 23 48.20 54.67 -33.55
C GLU A 23 48.51 56.17 -33.63
N ALA A 24 49.73 56.62 -33.28
CA ALA A 24 50.07 58.04 -33.21
C ALA A 24 50.48 58.71 -34.55
N LYS A 25 50.07 58.19 -35.70
CA LYS A 25 50.30 58.84 -37.01
C LYS A 25 49.06 58.83 -37.89
N LYS A 26 48.18 59.82 -37.69
CA LYS A 26 47.46 60.55 -38.75
C LYS A 26 46.73 61.77 -38.15
N GLU A 27 47.12 62.95 -38.65
CA GLU A 27 46.33 64.17 -38.89
C GLU A 27 45.56 64.78 -37.68
N SER A 28 46.05 65.83 -37.01
CA SER A 28 46.11 67.27 -37.38
C SER A 28 44.89 68.07 -36.87
N ASP A 29 45.19 69.07 -36.03
CA ASP A 29 44.48 70.31 -35.68
C ASP A 29 42.97 70.24 -35.31
N ASP A 30 42.65 70.38 -34.01
CA ASP A 30 41.99 71.58 -33.44
C ASP A 30 41.87 71.46 -31.89
N ASP A 31 41.81 72.61 -31.21
CA ASP A 31 41.93 72.83 -29.77
C ASP A 31 40.86 72.12 -28.89
N THR A 32 41.29 71.30 -27.92
CA THR A 32 40.65 71.18 -26.58
C THR A 32 41.52 70.37 -25.61
N GLN A 33 41.90 70.96 -24.47
CA GLN A 33 42.48 70.24 -23.33
C GLN A 33 41.42 69.29 -22.71
N ALA A 34 41.48 68.01 -23.07
CA ALA A 34 40.84 66.93 -22.33
C ALA A 34 41.93 66.06 -21.67
N GLU A 35 41.89 65.93 -20.35
CA GLU A 35 42.73 64.99 -19.60
C GLU A 35 42.58 63.58 -20.18
N LYS A 36 43.65 63.03 -20.75
CA LYS A 36 43.72 61.62 -21.14
C LYS A 36 43.59 60.76 -19.88
N LYS A 37 42.40 60.23 -19.61
CA LYS A 37 42.21 59.14 -18.65
C LYS A 37 43.00 57.91 -19.13
N LYS A 38 44.01 57.52 -18.36
CA LYS A 38 44.75 56.27 -18.57
C LYS A 38 43.77 55.09 -18.51
N LYS A 39 43.87 54.15 -19.47
CA LYS A 39 43.08 52.91 -19.45
C LYS A 39 43.64 51.99 -18.35
N THR A 40 42.87 51.77 -17.30
CA THR A 40 43.14 50.72 -16.31
C THR A 40 42.52 49.41 -16.79
N LYS A 41 43.28 48.31 -16.69
CA LYS A 41 42.78 46.95 -16.92
C LYS A 41 42.72 46.22 -15.59
N THR A 42 41.58 45.63 -15.32
CA THR A 42 41.36 44.78 -14.15
C THR A 42 42.08 43.44 -14.37
N VAL A 43 43.07 43.13 -13.53
CA VAL A 43 43.82 41.87 -13.56
C VAL A 43 43.53 41.10 -12.27
N ILE A 44 43.22 39.82 -12.38
CA ILE A 44 43.02 38.93 -11.22
C ILE A 44 44.38 38.34 -10.86
N GLU A 45 44.97 38.77 -9.75
CA GLU A 45 46.22 38.23 -9.23
C GLU A 45 45.91 37.01 -8.37
N LYS A 46 46.34 35.83 -8.83
CA LYS A 46 46.14 34.54 -8.17
C LYS A 46 47.26 34.29 -7.16
N TYR A 47 46.89 33.94 -5.94
CA TYR A 47 47.82 33.56 -4.86
C TYR A 47 47.28 32.33 -4.14
N TRP A 48 48.16 31.64 -3.41
CA TRP A 48 47.77 30.46 -2.63
C TRP A 48 47.79 30.79 -1.15
N ASP A 49 46.75 30.38 -0.43
CA ASP A 49 46.64 30.59 1.01
C ASP A 49 45.96 29.42 1.71
N TRP A 50 46.23 29.28 3.01
CA TRP A 50 45.59 28.29 3.87
C TRP A 50 44.19 28.78 4.26
N GLU A 51 43.16 28.08 3.80
CA GLU A 51 41.79 28.33 4.22
C GLU A 51 41.32 27.27 5.20
N GLN A 52 40.74 27.70 6.32
CA GLN A 52 40.18 26.77 7.30
C GLN A 52 38.93 26.12 6.69
N ALA A 53 39.01 24.82 6.40
CA ALA A 53 37.92 24.08 5.77
C ALA A 53 36.77 23.72 6.74
N ASN A 54 37.04 23.73 8.05
CA ASN A 54 36.09 23.28 9.08
C ASN A 54 35.76 24.37 10.11
N GLU A 55 35.40 25.57 9.64
CA GLU A 55 35.02 26.69 10.52
C GLU A 55 33.77 26.40 11.37
N THR A 56 32.84 25.58 10.87
CA THR A 56 31.56 25.32 11.54
C THR A 56 31.58 24.01 12.33
N GLN A 57 31.23 24.10 13.62
CA GLN A 57 31.00 22.93 14.47
C GLN A 57 29.90 22.04 13.87
N PRO A 58 30.09 20.71 13.79
CA PRO A 58 29.06 19.80 13.30
C PRO A 58 27.71 19.99 14.02
N ILE A 59 26.62 20.02 13.26
CA ILE A 59 25.31 20.40 13.80
C ILE A 59 24.78 19.42 14.87
N TRP A 60 25.17 18.14 14.82
CA TRP A 60 24.82 17.14 15.84
C TRP A 60 25.56 17.36 17.18
N LEU A 61 26.54 18.25 17.21
CA LEU A 61 27.23 18.65 18.44
C LEU A 61 26.63 19.89 19.09
N ARG A 62 25.79 20.65 18.36
CA ARG A 62 25.09 21.84 18.85
C ARG A 62 23.83 21.46 19.62
N SER A 63 23.28 22.37 20.42
CA SER A 63 21.99 22.15 21.07
C SER A 63 20.88 22.05 20.01
N PRO A 64 19.96 21.06 20.07
CA PRO A 64 18.86 20.96 19.11
C PRO A 64 18.00 22.23 19.02
N LYS A 65 17.95 23.04 20.09
CA LYS A 65 17.20 24.30 20.16
C LYS A 65 17.86 25.45 19.38
N GLU A 66 19.15 25.34 19.09
CA GLU A 66 19.94 26.37 18.41
C GLU A 66 20.13 26.08 16.92
N VAL A 67 19.64 24.94 16.44
CA VAL A 67 19.73 24.53 15.03
C VAL A 67 18.37 24.74 14.38
N THR A 68 18.35 25.58 13.36
CA THR A 68 17.14 25.91 12.61
C THR A 68 16.79 24.81 11.59
N THR A 69 15.53 24.76 11.16
CA THR A 69 15.09 23.85 10.09
C THR A 69 15.90 24.02 8.80
N ALA A 70 16.24 25.26 8.44
CA ALA A 70 17.06 25.54 7.26
C ALA A 70 18.46 24.90 7.35
N GLU A 71 19.08 24.95 8.53
CA GLU A 71 20.38 24.30 8.77
C GLU A 71 20.29 22.77 8.71
N TYR A 72 19.21 22.17 9.24
CA TYR A 72 18.96 20.73 9.10
C TYR A 72 18.79 20.33 7.63
N ASN A 73 18.01 21.10 6.87
CA ASN A 73 17.73 20.81 5.47
C ASN A 73 18.99 20.97 4.61
N GLU A 74 19.76 22.04 4.83
CA GLU A 74 21.05 22.23 4.16
C GLU A 74 22.03 21.10 4.48
N PHE A 75 22.12 20.72 5.75
CA PHE A 75 22.95 19.59 6.17
C PHE A 75 22.52 18.29 5.49
N PHE A 76 21.22 17.99 5.44
CA PHE A 76 20.67 16.80 4.80
C PHE A 76 21.02 16.77 3.29
N ARG A 77 20.74 17.86 2.57
CA ARG A 77 21.02 17.98 1.13
C ARG A 77 22.50 17.80 0.81
N LYS A 78 23.38 18.51 1.53
CA LYS A 78 24.84 18.43 1.34
C LYS A 78 25.41 17.06 1.72
N THR A 79 24.98 16.50 2.85
CA THR A 79 25.54 15.25 3.39
C THR A 79 25.12 14.05 2.55
N PHE A 80 23.84 13.95 2.17
CA PHE A 80 23.29 12.77 1.49
C PHE A 80 23.09 12.94 -0.02
N ASN A 81 23.58 14.05 -0.58
CA ASN A 81 23.43 14.41 -1.99
C ASN A 81 21.95 14.36 -2.42
N GLU A 82 21.12 15.08 -1.68
CA GLU A 82 19.68 15.19 -1.90
C GLU A 82 19.33 16.57 -2.44
N TYR A 83 18.36 16.61 -3.37
CA TYR A 83 17.88 17.86 -3.96
C TYR A 83 16.75 18.49 -3.15
N LEU A 84 15.92 17.64 -2.52
CA LEU A 84 14.74 18.03 -1.78
C LEU A 84 15.00 18.01 -0.27
N ASP A 85 14.16 18.75 0.43
CA ASP A 85 14.17 18.80 1.89
C ASP A 85 13.61 17.48 2.47
N PRO A 86 14.06 17.06 3.65
CA PRO A 86 13.52 15.87 4.30
C PRO A 86 12.08 16.14 4.79
N LEU A 87 11.22 15.10 4.84
CA LEU A 87 9.87 15.21 5.43
C LEU A 87 9.94 15.50 6.93
N ALA A 88 10.93 14.92 7.59
CA ALA A 88 11.16 15.13 9.01
C ALA A 88 12.63 14.95 9.38
N SER A 89 12.99 15.54 10.51
CA SER A 89 14.28 15.33 11.15
C SER A 89 14.10 15.05 12.65
N SER A 90 15.03 14.29 13.23
CA SER A 90 15.07 14.00 14.67
C SER A 90 16.49 14.15 15.19
N HIS A 91 16.74 15.19 15.97
CA HIS A 91 18.04 15.44 16.62
C HIS A 91 17.95 15.09 18.10
N PHE A 92 18.76 14.14 18.55
CA PHE A 92 18.79 13.71 19.94
C PHE A 92 20.20 13.35 20.42
N THR A 93 20.41 13.58 21.71
CA THR A 93 21.55 13.05 22.46
C THR A 93 21.04 11.98 23.41
N THR A 94 21.83 10.94 23.55
CA THR A 94 21.52 9.82 24.41
C THR A 94 22.60 9.69 25.48
N GLU A 95 22.19 9.60 26.74
CA GLU A 95 23.07 9.48 27.90
C GLU A 95 22.91 8.11 28.60
N GLY A 96 23.76 7.83 29.59
CA GLY A 96 23.72 6.63 30.43
C GLY A 96 24.65 5.52 29.95
N GLU A 97 24.13 4.30 29.77
CA GLU A 97 24.93 3.10 29.43
C GLU A 97 25.72 3.22 28.12
N VAL A 98 25.20 3.97 27.16
CA VAL A 98 25.89 4.30 25.90
C VAL A 98 25.62 5.76 25.59
N GLU A 99 26.68 6.53 25.40
CA GLU A 99 26.61 7.93 25.00
C GLU A 99 26.80 8.09 23.48
N PHE A 100 25.81 8.69 22.83
CA PHE A 100 25.92 9.09 21.43
C PHE A 100 24.97 10.22 21.07
N ARG A 101 25.32 10.94 20.01
CA ARG A 101 24.50 11.99 19.40
C ARG A 101 24.10 11.56 18.01
N SER A 102 22.89 11.91 17.59
CA SER A 102 22.39 11.53 16.28
C SER A 102 21.42 12.56 15.72
N ILE A 103 21.46 12.70 14.39
CA ILE A 103 20.40 13.33 13.63
C ILE A 103 19.91 12.32 12.60
N LEU A 104 18.62 12.03 12.63
CA LEU A 104 17.93 11.16 11.67
C LEU A 104 17.02 12.00 10.77
N PHE A 105 16.78 11.50 9.56
CA PHE A 105 15.97 12.13 8.54
C PHE A 105 15.10 11.11 7.82
N VAL A 106 13.87 11.52 7.49
CA VAL A 106 13.02 10.83 6.53
C VAL A 106 13.15 11.58 5.18
N PRO A 107 13.68 10.95 4.11
CA PRO A 107 13.73 11.59 2.80
C PRO A 107 12.32 11.84 2.23
N ALA A 108 12.17 12.85 1.38
CA ALA A 108 10.90 13.16 0.69
C ALA A 108 10.43 12.07 -0.27
N PHE A 109 11.37 11.40 -0.94
CA PHE A 109 11.07 10.36 -1.92
C PHE A 109 11.98 9.15 -1.76
N LYS A 110 11.46 7.98 -2.12
CA LYS A 110 12.24 6.76 -2.24
C LYS A 110 13.04 6.78 -3.55
N LYS A 111 14.34 6.44 -3.50
CA LYS A 111 15.13 6.11 -4.70
C LYS A 111 14.81 4.67 -5.15
N GLU A 112 14.67 4.44 -6.45
CA GLU A 112 14.25 3.12 -7.00
C GLU A 112 15.14 1.96 -6.53
N GLU A 113 16.44 2.20 -6.30
CA GLU A 113 17.45 1.19 -5.92
C GLU A 113 17.31 0.61 -4.49
N LEU A 114 16.38 1.11 -3.67
CA LEU A 114 16.24 0.75 -2.24
C LEU A 114 15.76 -0.68 -1.95
N MET A 115 15.44 -1.50 -2.96
CA MET A 115 14.92 -2.87 -2.74
C MET A 115 16.00 -3.96 -2.77
N ASP A 116 17.20 -3.72 -3.32
CA ASP A 116 18.20 -4.78 -3.55
C ASP A 116 19.66 -4.40 -3.24
N THR A 117 19.91 -3.24 -2.65
CA THR A 117 21.28 -2.75 -2.43
C THR A 117 21.59 -2.43 -0.98
N LYS A 118 22.86 -2.63 -0.59
CA LYS A 118 23.43 -2.11 0.65
C LYS A 118 23.21 -0.59 0.69
N THR A 119 22.47 -0.11 1.68
CA THR A 119 22.13 1.32 1.77
C THR A 119 23.19 2.09 2.57
N LYS A 120 23.78 3.11 1.94
CA LYS A 120 24.72 4.05 2.60
C LYS A 120 24.02 5.26 3.22
N ASN A 121 22.98 4.97 4.01
CA ASN A 121 22.09 6.02 4.53
C ASN A 121 22.51 6.52 5.92
N ILE A 122 23.30 5.76 6.67
CA ILE A 122 23.77 6.15 8.00
C ILE A 122 25.29 6.33 7.99
N ARG A 123 25.76 7.52 8.36
CA ARG A 123 27.19 7.80 8.56
C ARG A 123 27.56 7.64 10.03
N LEU A 124 28.48 6.74 10.34
CA LEU A 124 28.96 6.53 11.69
C LEU A 124 30.23 7.31 11.95
N TYR A 125 30.25 7.99 13.09
CA TYR A 125 31.37 8.68 13.66
C TYR A 125 31.69 8.08 15.03
N VAL A 126 32.97 7.97 15.34
CA VAL A 126 33.45 7.66 16.69
C VAL A 126 34.38 8.76 17.13
N LYS A 127 34.02 9.43 18.22
CA LYS A 127 34.72 10.62 18.73
C LYS A 127 34.94 11.65 17.61
N ARG A 128 33.90 11.91 16.81
CA ARG A 128 33.88 12.87 15.68
C ARG A 128 34.73 12.47 14.48
N VAL A 129 35.30 11.26 14.47
CA VAL A 129 36.04 10.72 13.32
C VAL A 129 35.12 9.84 12.51
N PHE A 130 34.96 10.15 11.21
CA PHE A 130 34.18 9.31 10.31
C PHE A 130 34.79 7.91 10.24
N ILE A 131 33.95 6.89 10.39
CA ILE A 131 34.36 5.49 10.37
C ILE A 131 33.97 4.86 9.04
N SER A 132 32.67 4.74 8.78
CA SER A 132 32.13 4.18 7.54
C SER A 132 30.68 4.64 7.37
N ASP A 133 30.11 4.34 6.21
CA ASP A 133 28.67 4.41 5.92
C ASP A 133 28.13 3.07 5.38
N ASP A 134 28.97 2.03 5.32
CA ASP A 134 28.64 0.69 4.84
C ASP A 134 28.26 -0.23 6.01
N PHE A 135 27.07 -0.02 6.57
CA PHE A 135 26.51 -0.82 7.66
C PHE A 135 25.22 -1.49 7.21
N ASP A 136 25.33 -2.63 6.53
CA ASP A 136 24.18 -3.37 6.01
C ASP A 136 23.39 -4.03 7.15
N GLY A 137 22.34 -3.36 7.63
CA GLY A 137 21.40 -3.92 8.59
C GLY A 137 21.85 -3.90 10.06
N GLU A 138 23.05 -3.39 10.35
CA GLU A 138 23.64 -3.42 11.70
C GLU A 138 23.04 -2.35 12.62
N LEU A 139 22.89 -1.11 12.14
CA LEU A 139 22.35 0.02 12.90
C LEU A 139 20.84 0.22 12.75
N PHE A 140 20.30 -0.14 11.58
CA PHE A 140 18.87 -0.13 11.29
C PHE A 140 18.45 -1.46 10.68
N PRO A 141 17.26 -1.98 11.03
CA PRO A 141 16.69 -3.10 10.29
C PRO A 141 16.43 -2.69 8.85
N ARG A 142 16.41 -3.68 7.93
CA ARG A 142 16.20 -3.44 6.49
C ARG A 142 14.93 -2.67 6.18
N TYR A 143 13.86 -2.91 6.94
CA TYR A 143 12.60 -2.19 6.78
C TYR A 143 12.64 -0.71 7.23
N LEU A 144 13.75 -0.23 7.82
CA LEU A 144 14.00 1.19 8.10
C LEU A 144 15.27 1.69 7.39
N SER A 145 15.77 0.95 6.39
CA SER A 145 17.00 1.29 5.68
C SER A 145 16.92 2.61 4.93
N PHE A 146 15.71 3.11 4.62
CA PHE A 146 15.47 4.40 3.99
C PHE A 146 15.80 5.60 4.89
N ILE A 147 15.88 5.41 6.22
CA ILE A 147 16.22 6.47 7.17
C ILE A 147 17.67 6.89 6.95
N LYS A 148 17.88 8.20 6.76
CA LYS A 148 19.22 8.78 6.63
C LYS A 148 19.66 9.44 7.92
N GLY A 149 20.95 9.51 8.18
CA GLY A 149 21.41 10.18 9.38
C GLY A 149 22.87 10.01 9.71
N VAL A 150 23.24 10.65 10.81
CA VAL A 150 24.57 10.55 11.41
C VAL A 150 24.46 10.00 12.82
N VAL A 151 25.43 9.20 13.22
CA VAL A 151 25.55 8.66 14.58
C VAL A 151 26.97 8.92 15.04
N ASP A 152 27.16 9.71 16.10
CA ASP A 152 28.48 10.00 16.69
C ASP A 152 28.53 9.47 18.12
N SER A 153 29.30 8.40 18.34
CA SER A 153 29.43 7.75 19.64
C SER A 153 30.83 7.89 20.22
N ASN A 154 30.92 8.07 21.54
CA ASN A 154 32.19 8.07 22.25
C ASN A 154 32.65 6.67 22.69
N ASP A 155 31.72 5.70 22.70
CA ASP A 155 31.84 4.43 23.43
C ASP A 155 31.97 3.20 22.52
N LEU A 156 31.91 3.38 21.20
CA LEU A 156 32.01 2.26 20.27
C LEU A 156 33.45 1.72 20.19
N PRO A 157 33.65 0.40 20.40
CA PRO A 157 34.95 -0.24 20.21
C PRO A 157 35.25 -0.29 18.71
N LEU A 158 36.31 0.41 18.29
CA LEU A 158 36.76 0.36 16.90
C LEU A 158 37.60 -0.90 16.67
N ASN A 159 37.28 -1.64 15.61
CA ASN A 159 38.19 -2.65 15.10
C ASN A 159 39.37 -2.00 14.35
N VAL A 160 40.45 -2.77 14.16
CA VAL A 160 41.68 -2.27 13.52
C VAL A 160 41.44 -1.83 12.08
N SER A 161 40.54 -2.50 11.35
CA SER A 161 40.20 -2.16 9.95
C SER A 161 39.26 -0.97 9.81
N ARG A 162 38.47 -0.62 10.84
CA ARG A 162 37.43 0.45 10.80
C ARG A 162 36.36 0.28 9.72
N GLU A 163 36.28 -0.89 9.09
CA GLU A 163 35.39 -1.16 7.96
C GLU A 163 34.09 -1.85 8.36
N ILE A 164 34.12 -2.68 9.40
CA ILE A 164 32.97 -3.50 9.84
C ILE A 164 32.63 -3.18 11.29
N LEU A 165 31.35 -2.98 11.60
CA LEU A 165 30.93 -2.73 12.97
C LEU A 165 30.80 -4.09 13.69
N GLN A 166 31.63 -4.34 14.70
CA GLN A 166 31.55 -5.59 15.45
C GLN A 166 30.24 -5.67 16.23
N GLU A 167 29.54 -6.80 16.10
CA GLU A 167 28.32 -7.03 16.88
C GLU A 167 28.66 -7.04 18.38
N SER A 168 28.10 -6.07 19.10
CA SER A 168 28.34 -5.90 20.54
C SER A 168 27.08 -5.45 21.25
N ARG A 169 27.08 -5.56 22.59
CA ARG A 169 25.98 -5.05 23.43
C ARG A 169 25.72 -3.57 23.17
N ILE A 170 26.78 -2.78 22.98
CA ILE A 170 26.70 -1.33 22.72
C ILE A 170 25.95 -1.07 21.41
N VAL A 171 26.30 -1.78 20.33
CA VAL A 171 25.67 -1.64 19.02
C VAL A 171 24.18 -2.00 19.07
N ARG A 172 23.83 -3.07 19.78
CA ARG A 172 22.42 -3.46 19.98
C ARG A 172 21.61 -2.38 20.73
N ILE A 173 22.21 -1.72 21.73
CA ILE A 173 21.57 -0.60 22.46
C ILE A 173 21.40 0.61 21.54
N ILE A 174 22.43 0.98 20.77
CA ILE A 174 22.37 2.07 19.80
C ILE A 174 21.25 1.79 18.80
N ARG A 175 21.25 0.64 18.13
CA ARG A 175 20.19 0.21 17.19
C ARG A 175 18.81 0.35 17.80
N LYS A 176 18.58 -0.18 19.01
CA LYS A 176 17.27 -0.10 19.67
C LYS A 176 16.82 1.34 19.91
N ARG A 177 17.74 2.23 20.28
CA ARG A 177 17.47 3.65 20.52
C ARG A 177 17.23 4.42 19.21
N LEU A 178 18.02 4.15 18.16
CA LEU A 178 17.84 4.70 16.82
C LEU A 178 16.47 4.32 16.23
N VAL A 179 16.12 3.02 16.25
CA VAL A 179 14.84 2.51 15.76
C VAL A 179 13.66 3.16 16.48
N ARG A 180 13.75 3.30 17.82
CA ARG A 180 12.72 3.99 18.59
C ARG A 180 12.54 5.44 18.13
N LYS A 181 13.65 6.18 17.97
CA LYS A 181 13.61 7.58 17.53
C LYS A 181 13.13 7.74 16.09
N ALA A 182 13.41 6.78 15.21
CA ALA A 182 12.84 6.75 13.86
C ALA A 182 11.31 6.57 13.90
N PHE A 183 10.78 5.66 14.72
CA PHE A 183 9.33 5.53 14.88
C PHE A 183 8.69 6.78 15.48
N ASP A 184 9.29 7.36 16.52
CA ASP A 184 8.78 8.60 17.12
C ASP A 184 8.77 9.76 16.08
N MET A 185 9.79 9.83 15.20
CA MET A 185 9.87 10.80 14.11
C MET A 185 8.78 10.58 13.05
N ILE A 186 8.56 9.34 12.60
CA ILE A 186 7.53 9.01 11.60
C ILE A 186 6.13 9.25 12.18
N LEU A 187 5.92 8.90 13.46
CA LEU A 187 4.68 9.22 14.16
C LEU A 187 4.44 10.73 14.23
N GLY A 188 5.49 11.54 14.39
CA GLY A 188 5.40 13.00 14.33
C GLY A 188 4.86 13.52 13.00
N ILE A 189 5.25 12.89 11.88
CA ILE A 189 4.69 13.21 10.55
C ILE A 189 3.19 12.86 10.52
N SER A 190 2.84 11.66 10.99
CA SER A 190 1.46 11.15 11.05
C SER A 190 0.51 12.02 11.87
N LEU A 191 1.02 12.71 12.90
CA LEU A 191 0.22 13.53 13.81
C LEU A 191 0.29 15.02 13.45
N SER A 192 0.99 15.38 12.38
CA SER A 192 1.08 16.77 11.93
C SER A 192 -0.23 17.23 11.30
N GLU A 193 -0.48 18.55 11.32
CA GLU A 193 -1.67 19.13 10.67
C GLU A 193 -1.62 18.99 9.14
N ASN A 194 -0.45 18.76 8.57
CA ASN A 194 -0.25 18.60 7.13
C ASN A 194 -0.39 17.14 6.72
N LYS A 195 -1.62 16.70 6.42
CA LYS A 195 -1.91 15.33 5.99
C LYS A 195 -1.08 14.90 4.77
N ASP A 196 -0.84 15.81 3.83
CA ASP A 196 -0.07 15.56 2.61
C ASP A 196 1.34 15.03 2.88
N ASP A 197 1.98 15.43 4.00
CA ASP A 197 3.32 14.94 4.34
C ASP A 197 3.30 13.46 4.72
N TYR A 198 2.25 13.01 5.40
CA TYR A 198 2.11 11.60 5.74
C TYR A 198 1.67 10.76 4.54
N ASP A 199 0.82 11.29 3.67
CA ASP A 199 0.43 10.61 2.44
C ASP A 199 1.64 10.39 1.54
N ARG A 200 2.48 11.42 1.36
CA ARG A 200 3.77 11.28 0.65
C ARG A 200 4.69 10.27 1.31
N PHE A 201 4.78 10.28 2.65
CA PHE A 201 5.55 9.28 3.39
C PHE A 201 5.02 7.86 3.10
N TRP A 202 3.70 7.67 3.16
CA TRP A 202 3.06 6.37 2.99
C TRP A 202 3.24 5.83 1.57
N GLU A 203 3.06 6.66 0.55
CA GLU A 203 3.28 6.31 -0.86
C GLU A 203 4.70 5.79 -1.10
N ASN A 204 5.70 6.43 -0.49
CA ASN A 204 7.11 6.10 -0.69
C ASN A 204 7.60 4.95 0.21
N PHE A 205 7.14 4.90 1.46
CA PHE A 205 7.72 4.08 2.51
C PHE A 205 6.74 3.14 3.23
N GLY A 206 5.44 3.19 2.93
CA GLY A 206 4.42 2.34 3.57
C GLY A 206 4.70 0.84 3.40
N LYS A 207 5.21 0.41 2.24
CA LYS A 207 5.63 -0.99 2.01
C LYS A 207 6.75 -1.44 2.94
N PHE A 208 7.65 -0.53 3.33
CA PHE A 208 8.68 -0.84 4.30
C PHE A 208 8.08 -1.04 5.71
N LEU A 209 7.09 -0.24 6.10
CA LEU A 209 6.40 -0.48 7.36
C LEU A 209 5.68 -1.84 7.38
N LYS A 210 5.06 -2.24 6.27
CA LYS A 210 4.46 -3.57 6.10
C LYS A 210 5.50 -4.68 6.24
N LEU A 211 6.70 -4.55 5.64
CA LEU A 211 7.83 -5.47 5.89
C LEU A 211 8.20 -5.55 7.38
N GLY A 212 8.19 -4.42 8.08
CA GLY A 212 8.42 -4.37 9.52
C GLY A 212 7.44 -5.23 10.32
N CYS A 213 6.19 -5.36 9.88
CA CYS A 213 5.21 -6.25 10.51
C CYS A 213 5.62 -7.73 10.41
N LEU A 214 6.34 -8.14 9.37
CA LEU A 214 6.80 -9.52 9.19
C LEU A 214 8.06 -9.77 10.03
N ASP A 215 9.01 -8.84 9.98
CA ASP A 215 10.37 -9.05 10.49
C ASP A 215 10.56 -8.66 11.97
N ASP A 216 9.79 -7.70 12.49
CA ASP A 216 10.06 -7.08 13.80
C ASP A 216 8.86 -7.09 14.76
N LYS A 217 8.60 -8.29 15.31
CA LYS A 217 7.58 -8.53 16.34
C LYS A 217 7.75 -7.65 17.58
N ALA A 218 8.99 -7.29 17.95
CA ALA A 218 9.24 -6.48 19.13
C ALA A 218 8.75 -5.03 18.97
N ASN A 219 8.65 -4.55 17.73
CA ASN A 219 8.21 -3.20 17.40
C ASN A 219 6.80 -3.11 16.80
N HIS A 220 6.02 -4.19 16.77
CA HIS A 220 4.62 -4.18 16.29
C HIS A 220 3.78 -3.06 16.89
N LYS A 221 3.90 -2.81 18.20
CA LYS A 221 3.18 -1.71 18.89
C LYS A 221 3.53 -0.31 18.38
N ARG A 222 4.66 -0.14 17.70
CA ARG A 222 5.13 1.12 17.11
C ARG A 222 4.86 1.20 15.61
N ILE A 223 4.81 0.05 14.93
CA ILE A 223 4.53 -0.03 13.50
C ILE A 223 3.03 0.10 13.25
N ALA A 224 2.19 -0.59 14.02
CA ALA A 224 0.75 -0.65 13.76
C ALA A 224 0.04 0.73 13.67
N PRO A 225 0.31 1.72 14.55
CA PRO A 225 -0.31 3.06 14.43
C PRO A 225 0.06 3.81 13.14
N LEU A 226 1.15 3.40 12.48
CA LEU A 226 1.64 4.02 11.25
C LEU A 226 1.01 3.37 10.00
N LEU A 227 0.27 2.28 10.13
CA LEU A 227 -0.37 1.64 8.99
C LEU A 227 -1.58 2.43 8.51
N ARG A 228 -1.84 2.34 7.20
CA ARG A 228 -2.92 3.02 6.51
C ARG A 228 -3.61 2.08 5.52
N PHE A 229 -4.94 2.11 5.51
CA PHE A 229 -5.78 1.22 4.69
C PHE A 229 -7.01 1.98 4.19
N PHE A 230 -7.58 1.53 3.07
CA PHE A 230 -8.93 1.96 2.70
C PHE A 230 -9.97 1.21 3.54
N SER A 231 -11.22 1.66 3.54
CA SER A 231 -12.33 0.94 4.17
C SER A 231 -13.62 1.06 3.36
N ASN A 232 -14.65 0.30 3.72
CA ASN A 232 -16.00 0.47 3.16
C ASN A 232 -16.65 1.82 3.51
N GLN A 233 -16.06 2.60 4.42
CA GLN A 233 -16.51 3.94 4.79
C GLN A 233 -15.55 5.04 4.28
N SER A 234 -14.34 4.66 3.84
CA SER A 234 -13.33 5.54 3.26
C SER A 234 -12.62 4.87 2.08
N GLU A 235 -13.25 4.94 0.91
CA GLU A 235 -12.78 4.24 -0.30
C GLU A 235 -11.71 5.00 -1.08
N ASN A 236 -11.66 6.33 -0.93
CA ASN A 236 -10.77 7.21 -1.68
C ASN A 236 -9.62 7.76 -0.82
N GLU A 237 -9.75 7.67 0.50
CA GLU A 237 -8.78 8.17 1.46
C GLU A 237 -8.37 7.03 2.39
N LEU A 238 -7.09 6.97 2.73
CA LEU A 238 -6.60 5.97 3.65
C LEU A 238 -6.84 6.40 5.09
N ILE A 239 -7.29 5.47 5.92
CA ILE A 239 -7.47 5.66 7.36
C ILE A 239 -6.41 4.90 8.15
N SER A 240 -6.11 5.41 9.34
CA SER A 240 -5.31 4.75 10.36
C SER A 240 -6.10 3.69 11.12
N LEU A 241 -5.38 2.80 11.81
CA LEU A 241 -6.01 1.88 12.75
C LEU A 241 -6.60 2.59 13.98
N ASP A 242 -6.12 3.79 14.31
CA ASP A 242 -6.68 4.59 15.39
C ASP A 242 -8.05 5.15 15.02
N GLU A 243 -8.17 5.73 13.81
CA GLU A 243 -9.45 6.19 13.27
C GLU A 243 -10.47 5.04 13.17
N TYR A 244 -10.05 3.86 12.69
CA TYR A 244 -10.92 2.68 12.70
C TYR A 244 -11.42 2.35 14.11
N VAL A 245 -10.52 2.29 15.10
CA VAL A 245 -10.89 1.94 16.49
C VAL A 245 -11.82 2.99 17.11
N GLU A 246 -11.65 4.27 16.76
CA GLU A 246 -12.55 5.35 17.19
C GLU A 246 -13.94 5.25 16.56
N ASN A 247 -14.04 4.74 15.33
CA ASN A 247 -15.30 4.51 14.62
C ASN A 247 -16.00 3.18 14.97
N MET A 248 -15.35 2.30 15.74
CA MET A 248 -15.94 1.00 16.11
C MET A 248 -17.26 1.16 16.88
N LYS A 249 -18.23 0.32 16.54
CA LYS A 249 -19.49 0.25 17.30
C LYS A 249 -19.25 -0.31 18.71
N PRO A 250 -20.03 0.08 19.73
CA PRO A 250 -19.81 -0.34 21.12
C PRO A 250 -19.76 -1.86 21.34
N GLU A 251 -20.57 -2.62 20.59
CA GLU A 251 -20.64 -4.07 20.64
C GLU A 251 -19.56 -4.78 19.81
N GLN A 252 -18.84 -4.02 18.96
CA GLN A 252 -17.82 -4.56 18.07
C GLN A 252 -16.54 -4.92 18.85
N LYS A 253 -16.17 -6.20 18.78
CA LYS A 253 -15.04 -6.75 19.54
C LYS A 253 -13.72 -6.78 18.78
N ASP A 254 -13.78 -6.81 17.46
CA ASP A 254 -12.62 -7.07 16.60
C ASP A 254 -12.59 -6.11 15.40
N ILE A 255 -11.41 -5.99 14.79
CA ILE A 255 -11.16 -5.21 13.58
C ILE A 255 -11.42 -6.11 12.38
N TYR A 256 -12.45 -5.79 11.59
CA TYR A 256 -12.81 -6.54 10.41
C TYR A 256 -12.02 -6.07 9.19
N TYR A 257 -11.56 -7.02 8.38
CA TYR A 257 -10.88 -6.72 7.12
C TYR A 257 -11.24 -7.72 6.02
N ILE A 258 -11.06 -7.31 4.77
CA ILE A 258 -11.07 -8.18 3.60
C ILE A 258 -9.83 -7.90 2.75
N ALA A 259 -9.20 -8.97 2.25
CA ALA A 259 -8.09 -8.87 1.30
C ALA A 259 -8.57 -9.09 -0.13
N ALA A 260 -8.18 -8.20 -1.03
CA ALA A 260 -8.55 -8.21 -2.44
C ALA A 260 -7.42 -7.64 -3.31
N ASP A 261 -7.57 -7.69 -4.63
CA ASP A 261 -6.61 -7.12 -5.58
C ASP A 261 -6.83 -5.63 -5.87
N SER A 262 -7.98 -5.07 -5.48
CA SER A 262 -8.32 -3.67 -5.63
C SER A 262 -9.42 -3.24 -4.66
N VAL A 263 -9.56 -1.92 -4.43
CA VAL A 263 -10.67 -1.34 -3.65
C VAL A 263 -12.01 -1.69 -4.28
N THR A 264 -12.10 -1.66 -5.61
CA THR A 264 -13.32 -2.01 -6.36
C THR A 264 -13.73 -3.46 -6.11
N THR A 265 -12.79 -4.40 -6.11
CA THR A 265 -13.08 -5.81 -5.82
C THR A 265 -13.52 -5.98 -4.37
N ALA A 266 -12.81 -5.36 -3.42
CA ALA A 266 -13.15 -5.43 -2.00
C ALA A 266 -14.57 -4.92 -1.72
N LYS A 267 -14.91 -3.73 -2.25
CA LYS A 267 -16.22 -3.08 -2.10
C LYS A 267 -17.39 -3.90 -2.62
N ASN A 268 -17.19 -4.61 -3.74
CA ASN A 268 -18.26 -5.37 -4.39
C ASN A 268 -18.32 -6.83 -3.90
N ALA A 269 -17.49 -7.21 -2.93
CA ALA A 269 -17.46 -8.57 -2.44
C ALA A 269 -18.72 -8.90 -1.62
N PRO A 270 -19.35 -10.08 -1.83
CA PRO A 270 -20.57 -10.47 -1.11
C PRO A 270 -20.38 -10.60 0.40
N PHE A 271 -19.13 -10.71 0.88
CA PHE A 271 -18.79 -10.76 2.30
C PHE A 271 -19.18 -9.47 3.06
N LEU A 272 -19.33 -8.34 2.37
CA LEU A 272 -19.63 -7.05 2.99
C LEU A 272 -21.11 -6.85 3.31
N GLU A 273 -22.02 -7.65 2.75
CA GLU A 273 -23.48 -7.38 2.79
C GLU A 273 -23.99 -7.18 4.22
N ARG A 274 -23.96 -8.22 5.07
CA ARG A 274 -24.45 -8.11 6.45
C ARG A 274 -23.58 -7.20 7.32
N VAL A 275 -22.28 -7.13 7.04
CA VAL A 275 -21.35 -6.29 7.81
C VAL A 275 -21.69 -4.81 7.62
N THR A 276 -22.04 -4.43 6.39
CA THR A 276 -22.46 -3.07 6.03
C THR A 276 -23.87 -2.77 6.56
N GLU A 277 -24.80 -3.74 6.55
CA GLU A 277 -26.12 -3.58 7.19
C GLU A 277 -26.04 -3.26 8.69
N LYS A 278 -24.99 -3.77 9.37
CA LYS A 278 -24.69 -3.46 10.76
C LYS A 278 -23.87 -2.19 10.95
N GLU A 279 -23.55 -1.50 9.87
CA GLU A 279 -22.68 -0.32 9.85
C GLU A 279 -21.29 -0.59 10.46
N TYR A 280 -20.81 -1.83 10.40
CA TYR A 280 -19.44 -2.15 10.80
C TYR A 280 -18.49 -1.72 9.69
N GLU A 281 -17.42 -1.04 10.11
CA GLU A 281 -16.35 -0.66 9.21
C GLU A 281 -15.48 -1.89 8.90
N VAL A 282 -15.02 -2.02 7.66
CA VAL A 282 -14.16 -3.11 7.19
C VAL A 282 -12.98 -2.53 6.44
N LEU A 283 -11.76 -2.87 6.88
CA LEU A 283 -10.53 -2.48 6.20
C LEU A 283 -10.36 -3.25 4.88
N PHE A 284 -9.96 -2.54 3.84
CA PHE A 284 -9.64 -3.10 2.54
C PHE A 284 -8.12 -3.25 2.40
N LEU A 285 -7.66 -4.50 2.41
CA LEU A 285 -6.27 -4.88 2.21
C LEU A 285 -6.04 -5.16 0.73
N VAL A 286 -5.50 -4.16 0.01
CA VAL A 286 -5.42 -4.17 -1.46
C VAL A 286 -3.99 -4.27 -1.99
N ASP A 287 -2.98 -4.09 -1.13
CA ASP A 287 -1.59 -4.36 -1.47
C ASP A 287 -1.24 -5.83 -1.19
N PRO A 288 -0.44 -6.50 -2.05
CA PRO A 288 -0.04 -7.90 -1.85
C PRO A 288 0.59 -8.21 -0.49
N MET A 289 1.19 -7.22 0.18
CA MET A 289 1.83 -7.39 1.48
C MET A 289 0.87 -7.25 2.67
N ASP A 290 -0.30 -6.66 2.46
CA ASP A 290 -1.21 -6.28 3.54
C ASP A 290 -1.68 -7.47 4.35
N GLU A 291 -2.13 -8.52 3.65
CA GLU A 291 -2.68 -9.70 4.31
C GLU A 291 -1.63 -10.39 5.19
N VAL A 292 -0.40 -10.54 4.69
CA VAL A 292 0.70 -11.13 5.47
C VAL A 292 1.09 -10.22 6.65
N ALA A 293 1.11 -8.89 6.45
CA ALA A 293 1.43 -7.93 7.49
C ALA A 293 0.39 -7.97 8.63
N ILE A 294 -0.90 -7.96 8.31
CA ILE A 294 -2.00 -8.00 9.28
C ILE A 294 -2.02 -9.34 10.03
N GLN A 295 -1.83 -10.47 9.33
CA GLN A 295 -1.73 -11.80 9.96
C GLN A 295 -0.57 -11.88 10.98
N ASN A 296 0.56 -11.20 10.71
CA ASN A 296 1.68 -11.17 11.65
C ASN A 296 1.42 -10.27 12.86
N LEU A 297 0.69 -9.16 12.70
CA LEU A 297 0.33 -8.26 13.82
C LEU A 297 -0.62 -8.91 14.82
N LYS A 298 -1.54 -9.78 14.35
CA LYS A 298 -2.60 -10.48 15.12
C LYS A 298 -3.67 -9.58 15.76
N SER A 299 -3.27 -8.51 16.43
CA SER A 299 -4.18 -7.63 17.18
C SER A 299 -3.66 -6.19 17.26
N TYR A 300 -4.57 -5.24 17.43
CA TYR A 300 -4.28 -3.83 17.69
C TYR A 300 -5.18 -3.30 18.81
N LYS A 301 -4.61 -2.60 19.81
CA LYS A 301 -5.36 -2.10 21.00
C LYS A 301 -6.31 -3.15 21.61
N GLU A 302 -5.84 -4.39 21.76
CA GLU A 302 -6.59 -5.53 22.32
C GLU A 302 -7.76 -6.04 21.46
N LYS A 303 -7.87 -5.58 20.21
CA LYS A 303 -8.84 -6.04 19.20
C LYS A 303 -8.13 -6.96 18.21
N ASN A 304 -8.67 -8.14 17.91
CA ASN A 304 -8.05 -9.03 16.92
C ASN A 304 -8.38 -8.56 15.50
N PHE A 305 -7.52 -8.90 14.55
CA PHE A 305 -7.87 -8.77 13.13
C PHE A 305 -8.64 -9.99 12.66
N VAL A 306 -9.83 -9.78 12.09
CA VAL A 306 -10.74 -10.83 11.64
C VAL A 306 -11.02 -10.67 10.14
N ASP A 307 -10.67 -11.69 9.38
CA ASP A 307 -10.94 -11.79 7.94
C ASP A 307 -12.41 -12.14 7.70
N ILE A 308 -13.17 -11.22 7.10
CA ILE A 308 -14.59 -11.44 6.81
C ILE A 308 -14.82 -12.42 5.65
N SER A 309 -13.77 -12.88 4.97
CA SER A 309 -13.83 -13.92 3.93
C SER A 309 -13.57 -15.34 4.45
N LYS A 310 -13.29 -15.47 5.75
CA LYS A 310 -13.07 -16.76 6.42
C LYS A 310 -14.31 -17.28 7.15
N GLU A 311 -14.30 -18.58 7.42
CA GLU A 311 -15.33 -19.23 8.24
C GLU A 311 -15.29 -18.73 9.70
N ASP A 312 -16.31 -19.04 10.48
CA ASP A 312 -16.47 -18.62 11.88
C ASP A 312 -16.57 -17.09 12.10
N LEU A 313 -16.96 -16.32 11.09
CA LEU A 313 -17.28 -14.91 11.28
C LEU A 313 -18.48 -14.76 12.23
N ASP A 314 -18.23 -14.21 13.40
CA ASP A 314 -19.26 -13.90 14.39
C ASP A 314 -19.53 -12.39 14.42
N LEU A 315 -20.77 -12.02 14.13
CA LEU A 315 -21.23 -10.62 14.15
C LEU A 315 -22.10 -10.30 15.37
N GLY A 316 -22.26 -11.23 16.34
CA GLY A 316 -22.90 -10.95 17.63
C GLY A 316 -24.44 -10.98 17.71
N ASP A 317 -25.17 -11.10 16.59
CA ASP A 317 -26.66 -11.07 16.57
C ASP A 317 -27.30 -12.42 16.21
N ARG A 318 -26.75 -13.51 16.73
CA ARG A 318 -27.25 -14.85 16.40
C ARG A 318 -28.55 -15.14 17.14
N ASN A 319 -29.62 -15.40 16.39
CA ASN A 319 -30.84 -16.00 16.95
C ASN A 319 -30.74 -17.51 16.83
N GLU A 320 -30.28 -18.17 17.90
CA GLU A 320 -29.99 -19.60 17.87
C GLU A 320 -31.19 -20.49 17.52
N GLU A 321 -32.41 -20.11 17.90
CA GLU A 321 -33.63 -20.87 17.58
C GLU A 321 -33.91 -20.80 16.08
N LYS A 322 -33.97 -19.59 15.51
CA LYS A 322 -34.19 -19.41 14.06
C LYS A 322 -33.10 -20.06 13.22
N GLU A 323 -31.85 -19.99 13.67
CA GLU A 323 -30.74 -20.64 12.97
C GLU A 323 -30.85 -22.17 12.98
N LYS A 324 -31.36 -22.77 14.06
CA LYS A 324 -31.60 -24.22 14.14
C LYS A 324 -32.71 -24.65 13.20
N ASP A 325 -33.82 -23.90 13.16
CA ASP A 325 -34.96 -24.21 12.31
C ASP A 325 -34.57 -24.16 10.82
N ILE A 326 -33.90 -23.08 10.39
CA ILE A 326 -33.42 -22.93 9.01
C ILE A 326 -32.41 -24.02 8.64
N LYS A 327 -31.50 -24.37 9.56
CA LYS A 327 -30.53 -25.45 9.32
C LYS A 327 -31.21 -26.81 9.16
N GLN A 328 -32.28 -27.07 9.90
CA GLN A 328 -33.06 -28.30 9.75
C GLN A 328 -33.82 -28.32 8.41
N GLU A 329 -34.52 -27.23 8.08
CA GLU A 329 -35.27 -27.07 6.84
C GLU A 329 -34.39 -27.29 5.60
N PHE A 330 -33.22 -26.65 5.55
CA PHE A 330 -32.32 -26.72 4.39
C PHE A 330 -31.26 -27.84 4.46
N SER A 331 -31.28 -28.69 5.48
CA SER A 331 -30.29 -29.76 5.68
C SER A 331 -30.16 -30.68 4.45
N GLN A 332 -31.29 -31.16 3.93
CA GLN A 332 -31.34 -32.00 2.74
C GLN A 332 -30.76 -31.30 1.50
N THR A 333 -31.06 -30.00 1.34
CA THR A 333 -30.54 -29.20 0.23
C THR A 333 -29.03 -29.00 0.33
N CYS A 334 -28.50 -28.75 1.53
CA CYS A 334 -27.06 -28.65 1.75
C CYS A 334 -26.35 -29.97 1.40
N ASP A 335 -26.87 -31.11 1.85
CA ASP A 335 -26.31 -32.43 1.56
C ASP A 335 -26.38 -32.75 0.05
N TRP A 336 -27.48 -32.38 -0.61
CA TRP A 336 -27.66 -32.55 -2.05
C TRP A 336 -26.66 -31.71 -2.87
N ILE A 337 -26.51 -30.43 -2.54
CA ILE A 337 -25.51 -29.55 -3.16
C ILE A 337 -24.10 -30.09 -2.91
N LYS A 338 -23.80 -30.52 -1.68
CA LYS A 338 -22.50 -31.10 -1.32
C LYS A 338 -22.20 -32.37 -2.13
N LYS A 339 -23.18 -33.25 -2.32
CA LYS A 339 -23.06 -34.45 -3.15
C LYS A 339 -22.76 -34.08 -4.60
N ARG A 340 -23.43 -33.07 -5.17
CA ARG A 340 -23.17 -32.58 -6.54
C ARG A 340 -21.78 -31.99 -6.69
N LEU A 341 -21.36 -31.14 -5.75
CA LEU A 341 -20.06 -30.46 -5.81
C LEU A 341 -18.87 -31.37 -5.46
N GLY A 342 -19.11 -32.50 -4.78
CA GLY A 342 -18.08 -33.50 -4.49
C GLY A 342 -16.89 -32.88 -3.75
N ASP A 343 -15.68 -33.13 -4.22
CA ASP A 343 -14.44 -32.64 -3.60
C ASP A 343 -14.14 -31.15 -3.85
N LYS A 344 -14.94 -30.45 -4.67
CA LYS A 344 -14.76 -29.00 -4.92
C LYS A 344 -14.93 -28.14 -3.67
N VAL A 345 -15.70 -28.63 -2.68
CA VAL A 345 -16.01 -27.94 -1.41
C VAL A 345 -15.78 -28.87 -0.22
N ALA A 346 -15.46 -28.34 0.96
CA ALA A 346 -15.43 -29.10 2.20
C ALA A 346 -16.83 -29.52 2.61
N ARG A 347 -17.73 -28.53 2.69
CA ARG A 347 -19.12 -28.66 3.14
C ARG A 347 -19.95 -27.51 2.57
N VAL A 348 -21.27 -27.63 2.72
CA VAL A 348 -22.25 -26.60 2.36
C VAL A 348 -22.95 -26.17 3.63
N ASP A 349 -22.92 -24.88 3.93
CA ASP A 349 -23.49 -24.31 5.16
C ASP A 349 -24.51 -23.21 4.85
N ILE A 350 -25.37 -22.92 5.82
CA ILE A 350 -26.23 -21.74 5.75
C ILE A 350 -25.42 -20.50 6.10
N SER A 351 -25.48 -19.49 5.23
CA SER A 351 -24.79 -18.24 5.45
C SER A 351 -25.48 -17.36 6.47
N HIS A 352 -24.68 -16.72 7.32
CA HIS A 352 -25.12 -15.65 8.21
C HIS A 352 -24.61 -14.26 7.78
N ARG A 353 -23.75 -14.21 6.75
CA ARG A 353 -23.10 -12.98 6.27
C ARG A 353 -23.76 -12.40 5.01
N LEU A 354 -24.54 -13.21 4.29
CA LEU A 354 -25.24 -12.79 3.06
C LEU A 354 -26.60 -12.17 3.38
N SER A 355 -27.01 -11.25 2.53
CA SER A 355 -28.32 -10.60 2.49
C SER A 355 -28.96 -10.74 1.11
N SER A 356 -28.30 -10.23 0.07
CA SER A 356 -28.81 -10.19 -1.30
C SER A 356 -28.19 -11.25 -2.20
N SER A 357 -26.98 -11.72 -1.93
CA SER A 357 -26.36 -12.77 -2.74
C SER A 357 -26.96 -14.16 -2.45
N PRO A 358 -27.08 -15.05 -3.45
CA PRO A 358 -27.58 -16.43 -3.26
C PRO A 358 -26.59 -17.33 -2.52
N CYS A 359 -25.29 -17.13 -2.72
CA CYS A 359 -24.25 -17.98 -2.18
C CYS A 359 -22.87 -17.32 -2.25
N VAL A 360 -21.92 -17.82 -1.47
CA VAL A 360 -20.53 -17.37 -1.43
C VAL A 360 -19.58 -18.54 -1.13
N LEU A 361 -18.34 -18.46 -1.58
CA LEU A 361 -17.29 -19.40 -1.22
C LEU A 361 -16.39 -18.82 -0.15
N VAL A 362 -16.39 -19.45 1.01
CA VAL A 362 -15.66 -19.02 2.20
C VAL A 362 -14.38 -19.83 2.34
N SER A 363 -13.31 -19.14 2.72
CA SER A 363 -12.03 -19.77 3.01
C SER A 363 -12.08 -20.46 4.38
N GLY A 364 -11.47 -21.65 4.50
CA GLY A 364 -11.36 -22.31 5.80
C GLY A 364 -10.52 -21.50 6.78
N LYS A 365 -10.71 -21.72 8.08
CA LYS A 365 -10.14 -20.90 9.16
C LYS A 365 -8.62 -20.80 9.07
N PHE A 366 -7.96 -21.93 8.84
CA PHE A 366 -6.51 -22.04 8.74
C PHE A 366 -6.00 -22.07 7.28
N GLY A 367 -6.91 -21.94 6.31
CA GLY A 367 -6.60 -21.96 4.89
C GLY A 367 -6.08 -20.63 4.35
N TRP A 368 -5.56 -20.69 3.12
CA TRP A 368 -5.35 -19.49 2.30
C TRP A 368 -6.68 -18.83 1.95
N SER A 369 -6.69 -17.50 2.00
CA SER A 369 -7.75 -16.70 1.38
C SER A 369 -7.65 -16.77 -0.14
N ALA A 370 -8.68 -16.28 -0.84
CA ALA A 370 -8.63 -16.12 -2.29
C ALA A 370 -7.46 -15.23 -2.74
N ASN A 371 -7.19 -14.15 -2.00
CA ASN A 371 -6.09 -13.23 -2.29
C ASN A 371 -4.72 -13.90 -2.07
N MET A 372 -4.54 -14.64 -0.97
CA MET A 372 -3.32 -15.38 -0.70
C MET A 372 -3.08 -16.48 -1.74
N GLU A 373 -4.13 -17.21 -2.15
CA GLU A 373 -4.02 -18.21 -3.20
C GLU A 373 -3.53 -17.60 -4.52
N ARG A 374 -4.09 -16.44 -4.90
CA ARG A 374 -3.66 -15.67 -6.09
C ARG A 374 -2.19 -15.25 -5.99
N LEU A 375 -1.77 -14.70 -4.84
CA LEU A 375 -0.39 -14.27 -4.62
C LEU A 375 0.60 -15.45 -4.69
N MET A 376 0.26 -16.56 -4.04
CA MET A 376 1.10 -17.77 -4.03
C MET A 376 1.19 -18.39 -5.44
N ARG A 377 0.09 -18.44 -6.20
CA ARG A 377 0.12 -18.87 -7.61
C ARG A 377 1.03 -17.97 -8.46
N ALA A 378 1.08 -16.67 -8.18
CA ALA A 378 1.93 -15.72 -8.91
C ALA A 378 3.43 -15.80 -8.53
N GLN A 379 3.75 -16.14 -7.28
CA GLN A 379 5.13 -16.20 -6.77
C GLN A 379 5.80 -17.58 -6.88
N THR A 380 5.01 -18.66 -6.90
CA THR A 380 5.56 -20.02 -6.88
C THR A 380 6.09 -20.40 -8.26
N MET A 381 7.43 -20.29 -8.45
CA MET A 381 8.18 -20.97 -9.51
C MET A 381 8.61 -22.40 -9.12
N GLY A 382 8.02 -22.98 -8.06
CA GLY A 382 8.37 -24.29 -7.46
C GLY A 382 7.23 -25.32 -7.48
N ASP A 383 7.46 -26.50 -6.90
CA ASP A 383 6.58 -27.69 -6.98
C ASP A 383 5.19 -27.46 -6.28
N PRO A 384 4.07 -27.38 -7.04
CA PRO A 384 2.75 -27.01 -6.52
C PRO A 384 2.14 -28.00 -5.52
N GLY A 385 2.59 -29.27 -5.54
CA GLY A 385 1.94 -30.35 -4.80
C GLY A 385 2.07 -30.25 -3.28
N SER A 386 3.14 -29.62 -2.78
CA SER A 386 3.39 -29.51 -1.33
C SER A 386 2.50 -28.49 -0.61
N LEU A 387 1.85 -27.57 -1.33
CA LEU A 387 1.02 -26.50 -0.75
C LEU A 387 -0.47 -26.68 -1.10
N GLU A 388 -0.82 -27.76 -1.80
CA GLU A 388 -2.19 -28.03 -2.24
C GLU A 388 -3.14 -28.27 -1.05
N PHE A 389 -2.65 -28.82 0.05
CA PHE A 389 -3.43 -28.94 1.29
C PHE A 389 -3.75 -27.58 1.94
N MET A 390 -3.00 -26.52 1.61
CA MET A 390 -3.26 -25.16 2.08
C MET A 390 -4.25 -24.39 1.19
N ARG A 391 -4.57 -24.89 -0.02
CA ARG A 391 -5.78 -24.53 -0.78
C ARG A 391 -7.02 -25.13 -0.11
N SER A 392 -7.15 -24.90 1.19
CA SER A 392 -8.22 -25.32 2.08
C SER A 392 -9.50 -25.61 1.31
N ARG A 393 -10.05 -26.82 1.49
CA ARG A 393 -11.38 -27.15 0.97
C ARG A 393 -12.36 -26.06 1.42
N ARG A 394 -12.88 -25.30 0.46
CA ARG A 394 -13.70 -24.10 0.66
C ARG A 394 -15.06 -24.49 1.22
N VAL A 395 -15.69 -23.61 2.00
CA VAL A 395 -17.07 -23.81 2.47
C VAL A 395 -18.01 -23.05 1.55
N PHE A 396 -19.00 -23.74 0.98
CA PHE A 396 -20.00 -23.08 0.14
C PHE A 396 -21.16 -22.66 1.02
N GLU A 397 -21.28 -21.38 1.32
CA GLU A 397 -22.37 -20.86 2.12
C GLU A 397 -23.53 -20.44 1.20
N ILE A 398 -24.76 -20.85 1.52
CA ILE A 398 -25.98 -20.49 0.77
C ILE A 398 -26.89 -19.56 1.60
N ASN A 399 -27.60 -18.67 0.92
CA ASN A 399 -28.57 -17.76 1.53
C ASN A 399 -29.99 -18.31 1.39
N PRO A 400 -30.60 -18.85 2.47
CA PRO A 400 -31.92 -19.47 2.43
C PRO A 400 -33.05 -18.48 2.14
N GLN A 401 -32.81 -17.18 2.29
CA GLN A 401 -33.81 -16.15 1.98
C GLN A 401 -33.87 -15.84 0.49
N HIS A 402 -32.81 -16.15 -0.27
CA HIS A 402 -32.70 -15.81 -1.68
C HIS A 402 -33.66 -16.65 -2.54
N PRO A 403 -34.40 -16.05 -3.50
CA PRO A 403 -35.35 -16.78 -4.36
C PRO A 403 -34.75 -17.99 -5.09
N ILE A 404 -33.52 -17.86 -5.61
CA ILE A 404 -32.84 -18.99 -6.28
C ILE A 404 -32.64 -20.18 -5.33
N ILE A 405 -32.25 -19.94 -4.09
CA ILE A 405 -32.00 -21.00 -3.11
C ILE A 405 -33.31 -21.67 -2.68
N LYS A 406 -34.39 -20.89 -2.53
CA LYS A 406 -35.74 -21.44 -2.29
C LYS A 406 -36.23 -22.31 -3.44
N SER A 407 -36.04 -21.88 -4.69
CA SER A 407 -36.38 -22.68 -5.86
C SER A 407 -35.57 -23.97 -5.94
N LEU A 408 -34.28 -23.92 -5.60
CA LEU A 408 -33.43 -25.12 -5.52
C LEU A 408 -33.86 -26.06 -4.40
N HIS A 409 -34.32 -25.53 -3.26
CA HIS A 409 -34.87 -26.33 -2.19
C HIS A 409 -36.11 -27.13 -2.66
N VAL A 410 -37.07 -26.46 -3.30
CA VAL A 410 -38.25 -27.11 -3.88
C VAL A 410 -37.88 -28.15 -4.95
N ALA A 411 -36.93 -27.82 -5.84
CA ALA A 411 -36.47 -28.75 -6.88
C ALA A 411 -35.80 -29.99 -6.27
N CYS A 412 -34.99 -29.81 -5.21
CA CYS A 412 -34.36 -30.89 -4.46
C CYS A 412 -35.39 -31.82 -3.82
N GLU A 413 -36.49 -31.29 -3.28
CA GLU A 413 -37.57 -32.12 -2.70
C GLU A 413 -38.38 -32.87 -3.77
N ALA A 414 -38.62 -32.23 -4.91
CA ALA A 414 -39.45 -32.80 -5.98
C ALA A 414 -38.70 -33.84 -6.84
N ASN A 415 -37.49 -33.52 -7.30
CA ASN A 415 -36.66 -34.40 -8.12
C ASN A 415 -35.15 -34.07 -7.96
N PRO A 416 -34.44 -34.75 -7.04
CA PRO A 416 -33.01 -34.54 -6.81
C PRO A 416 -32.11 -34.77 -8.04
N GLU A 417 -32.58 -35.52 -9.04
CA GLU A 417 -31.81 -35.87 -10.23
C GLU A 417 -32.21 -35.02 -11.45
N ASP A 418 -32.96 -33.93 -11.24
CA ASP A 418 -33.30 -32.97 -12.29
C ASP A 418 -32.03 -32.34 -12.90
N PRO A 419 -31.76 -32.55 -14.20
CA PRO A 419 -30.57 -32.01 -14.87
C PRO A 419 -30.50 -30.48 -14.82
N GLU A 420 -31.63 -29.78 -14.82
CA GLU A 420 -31.66 -28.31 -14.79
C GLU A 420 -31.27 -27.79 -13.41
N ALA A 421 -31.85 -28.33 -12.34
CA ALA A 421 -31.49 -28.01 -10.97
C ALA A 421 -30.01 -28.32 -10.67
N LEU A 422 -29.50 -29.48 -11.11
CA LEU A 422 -28.09 -29.84 -10.96
C LEU A 422 -27.16 -28.90 -11.74
N GLY A 423 -27.56 -28.49 -12.95
CA GLY A 423 -26.83 -27.50 -13.75
C GLY A 423 -26.81 -26.11 -13.10
N ALA A 424 -27.91 -25.71 -12.46
CA ALA A 424 -27.98 -24.45 -11.71
C ALA A 424 -27.05 -24.46 -10.49
N VAL A 425 -26.94 -25.59 -9.77
CA VAL A 425 -25.97 -25.75 -8.67
C VAL A 425 -24.53 -25.56 -9.16
N ASP A 426 -24.16 -26.17 -10.28
CA ASP A 426 -22.82 -25.99 -10.85
C ASP A 426 -22.55 -24.54 -11.24
N LEU A 427 -23.54 -23.86 -11.84
CA LEU A 427 -23.39 -22.46 -12.24
C LEU A 427 -23.28 -21.54 -11.03
N LEU A 428 -24.08 -21.76 -9.98
CA LEU A 428 -23.98 -21.02 -8.73
C LEU A 428 -22.59 -21.18 -8.11
N PHE A 429 -22.04 -22.39 -8.10
CA PHE A 429 -20.69 -22.64 -7.60
C PHE A 429 -19.63 -21.86 -8.39
N GLU A 430 -19.63 -21.95 -9.73
CA GLU A 430 -18.66 -21.24 -10.55
C GLU A 430 -18.80 -19.70 -10.42
N THR A 431 -20.03 -19.21 -10.30
CA THR A 431 -20.30 -17.78 -10.08
C THR A 431 -19.80 -17.33 -8.71
N ALA A 432 -20.05 -18.11 -7.66
CA ALA A 432 -19.57 -17.85 -6.32
C ALA A 432 -18.04 -17.88 -6.25
N LEU A 433 -17.39 -18.72 -7.05
CA LEU A 433 -15.94 -18.82 -7.13
C LEU A 433 -15.34 -17.48 -7.58
N ILE A 434 -15.91 -16.88 -8.62
CA ILE A 434 -15.47 -15.59 -9.15
C ILE A 434 -15.85 -14.46 -8.19
N SER A 435 -17.10 -14.40 -7.72
CA SER A 435 -17.54 -13.31 -6.84
C SER A 435 -16.84 -13.31 -5.48
N SER A 436 -16.32 -14.46 -5.04
CA SER A 436 -15.51 -14.58 -3.81
C SER A 436 -14.01 -14.33 -4.05
N GLY A 437 -13.61 -13.95 -5.27
CA GLY A 437 -12.24 -13.58 -5.63
C GLY A 437 -11.31 -14.74 -5.99
N PHE A 438 -11.81 -15.98 -6.08
CA PHE A 438 -10.98 -17.12 -6.49
C PHE A 438 -10.80 -17.15 -8.00
N THR A 439 -9.69 -17.75 -8.44
CA THR A 439 -9.42 -18.00 -9.86
C THR A 439 -10.10 -19.30 -10.32
N SER A 440 -10.89 -19.24 -11.38
CA SER A 440 -11.47 -20.44 -11.99
C SER A 440 -10.38 -21.27 -12.67
N ASP A 441 -10.37 -22.57 -12.44
CA ASP A 441 -9.42 -23.48 -13.09
C ASP A 441 -9.78 -23.75 -14.56
N ASN A 442 -11.04 -23.51 -14.97
CA ASN A 442 -11.48 -23.67 -16.35
C ASN A 442 -12.49 -22.58 -16.77
N PRO A 443 -12.02 -21.37 -17.09
CA PRO A 443 -12.91 -20.26 -17.49
C PRO A 443 -13.80 -20.59 -18.70
N ARG A 444 -13.34 -21.46 -19.61
CA ARG A 444 -14.10 -21.87 -20.80
C ARG A 444 -15.38 -22.62 -20.44
N GLU A 445 -15.32 -23.49 -19.42
CA GLU A 445 -16.49 -24.26 -18.99
C GLU A 445 -17.60 -23.35 -18.46
N LEU A 446 -17.23 -22.34 -17.66
CA LEU A 446 -18.18 -21.34 -17.20
C LEU A 446 -18.79 -20.56 -18.38
N SER A 447 -17.97 -20.09 -19.32
CA SER A 447 -18.48 -19.39 -20.52
C SER A 447 -19.46 -20.26 -21.29
N SER A 448 -19.15 -21.54 -21.50
CA SER A 448 -20.06 -22.48 -22.16
C SER A 448 -21.38 -22.66 -21.42
N LYS A 449 -21.36 -22.75 -20.08
CA LYS A 449 -22.59 -22.83 -19.26
C LYS A 449 -23.43 -21.56 -19.38
N ILE A 450 -22.80 -20.38 -19.36
CA ILE A 450 -23.47 -19.09 -19.54
C ILE A 450 -24.10 -19.02 -20.94
N TYR A 451 -23.38 -19.37 -22.01
CA TYR A 451 -23.91 -19.35 -23.37
C TYR A 451 -25.08 -20.32 -23.56
N ASN A 452 -25.01 -21.51 -22.98
CA ASN A 452 -26.12 -22.47 -23.00
C ASN A 452 -27.36 -21.92 -22.28
N LEU A 453 -27.16 -21.28 -21.12
CA LEU A 453 -28.23 -20.67 -20.35
C LEU A 453 -28.89 -19.52 -21.12
N MET A 454 -28.10 -18.64 -21.75
CA MET A 454 -28.61 -17.58 -22.62
C MET A 454 -29.40 -18.18 -23.80
N GLY A 455 -28.86 -19.22 -24.45
CA GLY A 455 -29.55 -19.93 -25.53
C GLY A 455 -30.90 -20.50 -25.12
N ASN A 456 -30.98 -21.12 -23.94
CA ASN A 456 -32.22 -21.67 -23.40
C ASN A 456 -33.24 -20.57 -23.01
N ALA A 457 -32.77 -19.45 -22.46
CA ALA A 457 -33.60 -18.30 -22.13
C ALA A 457 -34.22 -17.67 -23.39
N PHE A 458 -33.42 -17.42 -24.43
CA PHE A 458 -33.91 -16.89 -25.70
C PHE A 458 -34.79 -17.87 -26.48
N ALA A 459 -34.58 -19.17 -26.30
CA ALA A 459 -35.42 -20.22 -26.88
C ALA A 459 -36.77 -20.41 -26.13
N GLY A 460 -37.07 -19.58 -25.11
CA GLY A 460 -38.32 -19.65 -24.34
C GLY A 460 -38.45 -20.91 -23.49
N LYS A 461 -37.38 -21.70 -23.32
CA LYS A 461 -37.40 -22.94 -22.55
C LYS A 461 -37.51 -22.70 -21.04
N TRP A 462 -37.09 -21.52 -20.57
CA TRP A 462 -37.18 -21.15 -19.16
C TRP A 462 -38.53 -20.53 -18.78
N THR A 463 -39.23 -19.88 -19.70
CA THR A 463 -40.52 -19.21 -19.43
C THR A 463 -41.71 -20.18 -19.40
N ALA A 464 -41.51 -21.48 -19.68
CA ALA A 464 -42.59 -22.46 -19.76
C ALA A 464 -43.14 -22.94 -18.40
N GLY A 465 -42.54 -22.55 -17.27
CA GLY A 465 -42.89 -23.05 -15.93
C GLY A 465 -43.53 -22.06 -14.95
N ALA A 466 -43.66 -20.78 -15.29
CA ALA A 466 -44.23 -19.77 -14.38
C ALA A 466 -45.56 -19.23 -14.92
N THR A 467 -46.65 -19.94 -14.69
CA THR A 467 -48.00 -19.40 -14.85
C THR A 467 -48.28 -18.38 -13.75
N VAL A 468 -47.96 -17.11 -14.00
CA VAL A 468 -48.59 -15.99 -13.30
C VAL A 468 -50.02 -15.89 -13.83
N VAL A 469 -50.98 -16.17 -12.97
CA VAL A 469 -52.40 -15.94 -13.23
C VAL A 469 -52.64 -14.43 -13.14
N GLU A 470 -52.82 -13.76 -14.28
CA GLU A 470 -53.36 -12.40 -14.34
C GLU A 470 -54.86 -12.44 -14.64
N PRO A 471 -55.69 -11.63 -13.95
CA PRO A 471 -57.13 -11.65 -14.13
C PRO A 471 -57.53 -10.88 -15.39
N SER A 472 -58.36 -11.53 -16.19
CA SER A 472 -59.02 -10.97 -17.37
C SER A 472 -59.97 -9.83 -17.03
N GLN A 473 -59.84 -8.69 -17.73
CA GLN A 473 -60.94 -7.75 -17.97
C GLN A 473 -60.89 -7.14 -19.38
N PRO A 474 -62.04 -6.70 -19.93
CA PRO A 474 -62.34 -6.81 -21.35
C PRO A 474 -62.06 -5.55 -22.19
N SER A 475 -62.03 -5.80 -23.50
CA SER A 475 -61.76 -4.94 -24.65
C SER A 475 -62.61 -3.67 -24.79
N THR A 476 -61.96 -2.58 -25.22
CA THR A 476 -62.56 -1.48 -26.00
C THR A 476 -61.59 -1.07 -27.11
N PRO A 477 -62.02 -0.85 -28.38
CA PRO A 477 -61.12 -0.63 -29.51
C PRO A 477 -60.80 0.85 -29.73
N LEU A 478 -59.56 1.18 -30.12
CA LEU A 478 -59.18 2.50 -30.59
C LEU A 478 -58.26 2.42 -31.81
N GLU A 479 -58.80 2.96 -32.90
CA GLU A 479 -58.25 3.57 -34.12
C GLU A 479 -56.79 3.32 -34.54
N THR A 480 -56.69 2.83 -35.78
CA THR A 480 -55.54 2.84 -36.67
C THR A 480 -55.08 4.26 -37.03
N GLN A 481 -53.80 4.57 -36.77
CA GLN A 481 -53.05 5.58 -37.52
C GLN A 481 -51.76 4.97 -38.07
N HIS A 482 -51.60 5.09 -39.38
CA HIS A 482 -50.39 4.79 -40.13
C HIS A 482 -49.29 5.81 -39.80
N SER A 483 -48.05 5.35 -39.63
CA SER A 483 -46.87 6.17 -39.86
C SER A 483 -45.74 5.34 -40.49
N GLU A 484 -45.08 6.01 -41.42
CA GLU A 484 -44.17 5.46 -42.42
C GLU A 484 -42.79 5.10 -41.86
N THR A 485 -42.18 4.11 -42.49
CA THR A 485 -40.79 3.67 -42.34
C THR A 485 -39.81 4.76 -42.77
N SER A 486 -38.85 5.10 -41.90
CA SER A 486 -37.67 5.91 -42.25
C SER A 486 -36.43 5.01 -42.25
N GLU A 487 -35.79 4.90 -43.40
CA GLU A 487 -34.44 4.35 -43.58
C GLU A 487 -33.42 5.40 -43.10
N ALA A 488 -32.45 4.99 -42.28
CA ALA A 488 -31.33 5.83 -41.87
C ALA A 488 -30.03 5.27 -42.48
N GLU A 489 -29.41 6.11 -43.29
CA GLU A 489 -28.16 5.91 -44.04
C GLU A 489 -26.94 6.03 -43.11
N VAL A 490 -25.96 5.14 -43.28
CA VAL A 490 -24.71 5.06 -42.50
C VAL A 490 -23.67 5.96 -43.16
N VAL A 491 -23.08 6.90 -42.39
CA VAL A 491 -21.98 7.75 -42.83
C VAL A 491 -20.69 7.33 -42.13
N GLU A 492 -19.67 6.95 -42.90
CA GLU A 492 -18.33 6.60 -42.41
C GLU A 492 -17.49 7.83 -42.00
N PRO A 493 -16.62 7.73 -40.98
CA PRO A 493 -15.80 8.86 -40.52
C PRO A 493 -14.53 9.06 -41.38
N ALA A 494 -14.30 10.31 -41.77
CA ALA A 494 -13.15 10.76 -42.55
C ALA A 494 -11.85 10.88 -41.72
N GLU A 495 -10.74 10.43 -42.31
CA GLU A 495 -9.38 10.50 -41.78
C GLU A 495 -8.87 11.96 -41.63
N ILE A 496 -8.27 12.27 -40.48
CA ILE A 496 -7.63 13.56 -40.21
C ILE A 496 -6.16 13.47 -40.65
N GLY A 497 -5.82 14.22 -41.70
CA GLY A 497 -4.49 14.34 -42.25
C GLY A 497 -3.51 15.09 -41.34
N GLN A 498 -2.27 14.59 -41.32
CA GLN A 498 -1.08 15.25 -40.79
C GLN A 498 -0.77 16.55 -41.56
N GLN A 499 -0.47 17.64 -40.84
CA GLN A 499 0.24 18.79 -41.39
C GLN A 499 1.66 18.86 -40.82
N LYS A 500 2.57 19.23 -41.73
CA LYS A 500 4.02 19.40 -41.60
C LYS A 500 4.45 20.45 -40.60
#